data_AF-A0A7W6HUJ1-F1
#
_entry.id   AF-A0A7W6HUJ1-F1
#
_cell.length_a   1.000
_cell.length_b   1.000
_cell.length_c   1.000
_cell.angle_alpha   90.00
_cell.angle_beta   90.00
_cell.angle_gamma   90.00
#
_symmetry.space_group_name_H-M   'P 1'
#
loop_
_entity.id
_entity.type
_entity.pdbx_description
1 polymer ?
#
loop_
_entity_poly.entity_id
_entity_poly.type
_entity_poly.pdbx_seq_one_letter_code
_entity_poly.pdbx_strand_id
1 'polypeptide(L)'
;MKNIVFVFVMVLMLGSCKDATKNLMPAVTGKINQVLIIAEKNTWDGPVGDTIREFFGQEQDGLPQAEPIFDVLNLPEKYFDKNMKGHRNVLQVVISPSIDSAYVQYADSPWAKTQKYIKIAAPDRKTFFKLFDENKLRILGIYAKAERDRLISVYKRTADTRIFNLFKKKYNILLYCPTGYYVNKDTTDFVWMSSETTKNSKGIIFFTEKYEHESQFNYAIIFDRVNEELKKHIPGPHEGSYMALDLEVPYTAVQYKYNGHYAVLFRGLWMVVNDFMAGPYELNVVLDEEHQRVIYMMGYVYYPNEEKRDMMKQVDAILNTMVIDYKDKEEKTK
;
A
#
# COMPACT_ATOMS: atom_id res chain seq x y z
N MET A 1 -34.26 44.67 -51.42
CA MET A 1 -32.81 44.37 -51.33
C MET A 1 -32.31 44.74 -49.93
N LYS A 2 -32.55 43.88 -48.95
CA LYS A 2 -32.07 43.99 -47.57
C LYS A 2 -31.98 42.54 -47.11
N ASN A 3 -30.86 41.87 -47.33
CA ASN A 3 -30.51 40.53 -46.79
C ASN A 3 -29.08 40.13 -47.20
N ILE A 4 -28.11 41.06 -47.20
CA ILE A 4 -26.70 40.79 -47.51
C ILE A 4 -25.79 41.45 -46.46
N VAL A 5 -26.12 41.30 -45.17
CA VAL A 5 -25.22 41.75 -44.08
C VAL A 5 -25.03 40.70 -42.99
N PHE A 6 -25.77 39.58 -43.01
CA PHE A 6 -25.71 38.60 -41.90
C PHE A 6 -24.74 37.42 -42.10
N VAL A 7 -23.96 37.39 -43.19
CA VAL A 7 -23.11 36.23 -43.53
C VAL A 7 -21.62 36.46 -43.25
N PHE A 8 -21.19 37.68 -42.88
CA PHE A 8 -19.77 37.99 -42.71
C PHE A 8 -19.24 37.99 -41.26
N VAL A 9 -20.04 37.54 -40.29
CA VAL A 9 -19.62 37.47 -38.87
C VAL A 9 -19.57 36.03 -38.32
N MET A 10 -19.88 35.02 -39.15
CA MET A 10 -19.89 33.61 -38.73
C MET A 10 -18.68 32.78 -39.18
N VAL A 11 -17.60 33.42 -39.66
CA VAL A 11 -16.42 32.73 -40.22
C VAL A 11 -15.11 33.02 -39.46
N LEU A 12 -15.15 33.73 -38.33
CA LEU A 12 -13.95 34.05 -37.53
C LEU A 12 -13.85 33.34 -36.16
N MET A 13 -14.65 32.28 -35.93
CA MET A 13 -14.61 31.49 -34.67
C MET A 13 -13.84 30.16 -34.77
N LEU A 14 -13.08 29.93 -35.85
CA LEU A 14 -12.21 28.75 -35.98
C LEU A 14 -10.73 29.14 -35.94
N GLY A 15 -10.36 29.92 -34.92
CA GLY A 15 -8.99 30.27 -34.57
C GLY A 15 -8.51 29.46 -33.37
N SER A 16 -8.26 28.17 -33.58
CA SER A 16 -7.25 27.34 -32.90
C SER A 16 -6.89 27.74 -31.45
N CYS A 17 -7.64 27.22 -30.48
CA CYS A 17 -7.14 27.06 -29.11
C CYS A 17 -6.05 25.97 -29.14
N LYS A 18 -4.81 26.38 -29.42
CA LYS A 18 -3.61 25.54 -29.46
C LYS A 18 -2.84 25.63 -28.14
N ASP A 19 -3.51 25.81 -27.01
CA ASP A 19 -2.86 25.91 -25.70
C ASP A 19 -3.79 25.42 -24.59
N ALA A 20 -4.03 24.10 -24.54
CA ALA A 20 -4.54 23.43 -23.34
C ALA A 20 -4.36 21.90 -23.33
N THR A 21 -3.48 21.30 -24.13
CA THR A 21 -2.97 19.95 -23.81
C THR A 21 -1.85 20.11 -22.80
N LYS A 22 -2.24 20.44 -21.55
CA LYS A 22 -1.37 20.23 -20.39
C LYS A 22 -0.88 18.78 -20.50
N ASN A 23 0.41 18.57 -20.75
CA ASN A 23 1.02 17.25 -20.95
C ASN A 23 0.53 16.29 -19.86
N LEU A 24 -0.53 15.54 -20.16
CA LEU A 24 -1.13 14.58 -19.25
C LEU A 24 -0.24 13.37 -19.34
N MET A 25 0.75 13.32 -18.46
CA MET A 25 1.59 12.15 -18.30
C MET A 25 0.70 10.90 -18.14
N PRO A 26 0.98 9.82 -18.87
CA PRO A 26 0.19 8.60 -18.79
C PRO A 26 0.26 7.99 -17.38
N ALA A 27 -0.69 7.10 -17.07
CA ALA A 27 -0.63 6.30 -15.85
C ALA A 27 0.54 5.30 -15.90
N VAL A 28 0.99 4.85 -14.73
CA VAL A 28 2.01 3.79 -14.64
C VAL A 28 1.50 2.45 -15.14
N THR A 29 2.43 1.63 -15.64
CA THR A 29 2.23 0.24 -16.09
C THR A 29 3.08 -0.73 -15.25
N GLY A 30 3.06 -2.02 -15.60
CA GLY A 30 3.77 -3.08 -14.87
C GLY A 30 2.94 -3.69 -13.73
N LYS A 31 3.35 -4.86 -13.24
CA LYS A 31 2.69 -5.54 -12.12
C LYS A 31 2.85 -4.74 -10.81
N ILE A 32 1.90 -4.88 -9.89
CA ILE A 32 2.03 -4.34 -8.53
C ILE A 32 3.25 -4.96 -7.84
N ASN A 33 3.87 -4.21 -6.92
CA ASN A 33 5.05 -4.67 -6.18
C ASN A 33 6.16 -5.24 -7.10
N GLN A 34 6.41 -4.57 -8.22
CA GLN A 34 7.48 -4.92 -9.14
C GLN A 34 8.47 -3.76 -9.29
N VAL A 35 9.76 -4.07 -9.38
CA VAL A 35 10.83 -3.11 -9.68
C VAL A 35 11.50 -3.49 -11.00
N LEU A 36 11.59 -2.53 -11.90
CA LEU A 36 12.35 -2.65 -13.14
C LEU A 36 13.78 -2.14 -12.96
N ILE A 37 14.75 -3.01 -13.19
CA ILE A 37 16.18 -2.70 -13.13
C ILE A 37 16.68 -2.46 -14.54
N ILE A 38 17.12 -1.24 -14.83
CA ILE A 38 17.80 -0.92 -16.08
C ILE A 38 19.29 -1.10 -15.85
N ALA A 39 19.85 -2.18 -16.37
CA ALA A 39 21.27 -2.49 -16.27
C ALA A 39 21.71 -3.34 -17.47
N GLU A 40 22.92 -3.09 -17.96
CA GLU A 40 23.52 -3.88 -19.04
C GLU A 40 23.81 -5.32 -18.59
N LYS A 41 23.79 -6.25 -19.54
CA LYS A 41 23.90 -7.70 -19.28
C LYS A 41 25.08 -8.06 -18.38
N ASN A 42 26.27 -7.52 -18.67
CA ASN A 42 27.48 -7.82 -17.88
C ASN A 42 27.40 -7.32 -16.42
N THR A 43 26.61 -6.28 -16.16
CA THR A 43 26.35 -5.77 -14.82
C THR A 43 25.28 -6.62 -14.12
N TRP A 44 24.23 -7.00 -14.84
CA TRP A 44 23.08 -7.74 -14.31
C TRP A 44 23.35 -9.22 -14.03
N ASP A 45 24.14 -9.88 -14.88
CA ASP A 45 24.50 -11.30 -14.75
C ASP A 45 25.64 -11.52 -13.73
N GLY A 46 26.10 -10.46 -13.07
CA GLY A 46 27.17 -10.50 -12.09
C GLY A 46 26.75 -10.04 -10.68
N PRO A 47 27.73 -9.78 -9.79
CA PRO A 47 27.48 -9.50 -8.37
C PRO A 47 26.57 -8.29 -8.10
N VAL A 48 26.51 -7.32 -9.02
CA VAL A 48 25.62 -6.16 -8.93
C VAL A 48 24.16 -6.59 -9.05
N GLY A 49 23.83 -7.41 -10.06
CA GLY A 49 22.48 -7.94 -10.21
C GLY A 49 22.10 -8.89 -9.08
N ASP A 50 23.02 -9.73 -8.60
CA ASP A 50 22.78 -10.62 -7.46
C ASP A 50 22.38 -9.83 -6.20
N THR A 51 23.15 -8.78 -5.88
CA THR A 51 22.90 -7.92 -4.71
C THR A 51 21.53 -7.22 -4.81
N ILE A 52 21.15 -6.77 -6.00
CA ILE A 52 19.85 -6.12 -6.23
C ILE A 52 18.71 -7.13 -6.10
N ARG A 53 18.86 -8.33 -6.69
CA ARG A 53 17.86 -9.41 -6.60
C ARG A 53 17.65 -9.86 -5.17
N GLU A 54 18.73 -10.09 -4.43
CA GLU A 54 18.67 -10.47 -3.02
C GLU A 54 17.98 -9.40 -2.17
N PHE A 55 18.34 -8.13 -2.36
CA PHE A 55 17.77 -7.06 -1.55
C PHE A 55 16.28 -6.81 -1.82
N PHE A 56 15.85 -6.72 -3.08
CA PHE A 56 14.43 -6.48 -3.39
C PHE A 56 13.58 -7.75 -3.30
N GLY A 57 14.20 -8.91 -3.56
CA GLY A 57 13.59 -10.24 -3.50
C GLY A 57 13.66 -10.89 -2.12
N GLN A 58 14.11 -10.17 -1.08
CA GLN A 58 14.05 -10.64 0.30
C GLN A 58 12.60 -10.96 0.68
N GLU A 59 12.43 -11.88 1.63
CA GLU A 59 11.11 -12.35 2.06
C GLU A 59 10.33 -11.23 2.74
N GLN A 60 9.02 -11.17 2.47
CA GLN A 60 8.12 -10.31 3.22
C GLN A 60 7.73 -10.97 4.55
N ASP A 61 8.04 -10.28 5.64
CA ASP A 61 7.63 -10.68 6.98
C ASP A 61 6.11 -10.83 7.12
N GLY A 62 5.70 -11.79 7.96
CA GLY A 62 4.30 -12.01 8.32
C GLY A 62 3.48 -12.74 7.26
N LEU A 63 4.13 -13.44 6.33
CA LEU A 63 3.48 -14.36 5.39
C LEU A 63 3.72 -15.83 5.80
N PRO A 64 2.74 -16.73 5.58
CA PRO A 64 2.90 -18.16 5.92
C PRO A 64 3.85 -18.89 4.97
N GLN A 65 4.11 -18.33 3.79
CA GLN A 65 5.10 -18.82 2.85
C GLN A 65 6.00 -17.66 2.39
N ALA A 66 7.26 -17.96 2.06
CA ALA A 66 8.21 -16.99 1.56
C ALA A 66 7.72 -16.39 0.22
N GLU A 67 7.50 -15.08 0.20
CA GLU A 67 7.21 -14.32 -1.02
C GLU A 67 8.09 -13.05 -1.03
N PRO A 68 8.65 -12.66 -2.18
CA PRO A 68 9.57 -11.53 -2.25
C PRO A 68 8.84 -10.20 -2.03
N ILE A 69 9.45 -9.25 -1.31
CA ILE A 69 8.87 -7.90 -1.13
C ILE A 69 8.58 -7.24 -2.49
N PHE A 70 9.48 -7.41 -3.46
CA PHE A 70 9.28 -6.99 -4.84
C PHE A 70 9.68 -8.07 -5.85
N ASP A 71 8.89 -8.21 -6.91
CA ASP A 71 9.31 -8.93 -8.10
C ASP A 71 10.34 -8.08 -8.87
N VAL A 72 11.48 -8.66 -9.23
CA VAL A 72 12.56 -7.93 -9.90
C VAL A 72 12.62 -8.31 -11.37
N LEU A 73 12.46 -7.31 -12.25
CA LEU A 73 12.68 -7.45 -13.69
C LEU A 73 13.95 -6.71 -14.10
N ASN A 74 14.63 -7.19 -15.14
CA ASN A 74 15.74 -6.46 -15.74
C ASN A 74 15.56 -6.26 -17.25
N LEU A 75 16.06 -5.14 -17.74
CA LEU A 75 16.33 -4.93 -19.15
C LEU A 75 17.57 -4.03 -19.37
N PRO A 76 18.32 -4.23 -20.46
CA PRO A 76 19.32 -3.27 -20.94
C PRO A 76 18.71 -1.93 -21.37
N GLU A 77 19.45 -0.83 -21.25
CA GLU A 77 18.93 0.53 -21.49
C GLU A 77 18.36 0.72 -22.91
N LYS A 78 18.97 0.07 -23.90
CA LYS A 78 18.48 0.10 -25.30
C LYS A 78 17.05 -0.43 -25.48
N TYR A 79 16.55 -1.23 -24.54
CA TYR A 79 15.18 -1.77 -24.56
C TYR A 79 14.22 -0.97 -23.66
N PHE A 80 14.66 0.14 -23.06
CA PHE A 80 13.80 1.04 -22.29
C PHE A 80 13.00 1.98 -23.22
N ASP A 81 12.17 1.36 -24.06
CA ASP A 81 11.38 2.01 -25.09
C ASP A 81 10.07 2.60 -24.55
N LYS A 82 9.19 3.07 -25.45
CA LYS A 82 7.90 3.67 -25.10
C LYS A 82 7.01 2.72 -24.26
N ASN A 83 7.11 1.41 -24.46
CA ASN A 83 6.30 0.43 -23.73
C ASN A 83 6.82 0.23 -22.31
N MET A 84 8.14 0.29 -22.12
CA MET A 84 8.79 0.08 -20.82
C MET A 84 8.85 1.36 -19.97
N LYS A 85 8.82 2.53 -20.60
CA LYS A 85 8.88 3.84 -19.92
C LYS A 85 7.78 4.08 -18.89
N GLY A 86 6.63 3.41 -19.01
CA GLY A 86 5.54 3.51 -18.05
C GLY A 86 5.73 2.72 -16.75
N HIS A 87 6.75 1.86 -16.64
CA HIS A 87 6.89 0.93 -15.51
C HIS A 87 6.97 1.66 -14.17
N ARG A 88 6.12 1.29 -13.22
CA ARG A 88 5.85 2.02 -11.97
C ARG A 88 7.07 2.37 -11.11
N ASN A 89 8.02 1.46 -10.95
CA ASN A 89 9.21 1.64 -10.11
C ASN A 89 10.43 1.20 -10.91
N VAL A 90 11.39 2.11 -11.08
CA VAL A 90 12.55 1.91 -11.95
C VAL A 90 13.82 2.28 -11.20
N LEU A 91 14.79 1.37 -11.21
CA LEU A 91 16.16 1.62 -10.76
C LEU A 91 17.11 1.48 -11.96
N GLN A 92 17.72 2.57 -12.40
CA GLN A 92 18.78 2.51 -13.40
C GLN A 92 20.15 2.41 -12.73
N VAL A 93 20.96 1.46 -13.20
CA VAL A 93 22.34 1.26 -12.74
C VAL A 93 23.29 1.53 -13.90
N VAL A 94 24.17 2.51 -13.72
CA VAL A 94 25.20 2.85 -14.69
C VAL A 94 26.57 2.73 -14.02
N ILE A 95 27.38 1.80 -14.50
CA ILE A 95 28.76 1.62 -14.04
C ILE A 95 29.68 1.84 -15.24
N SER A 96 30.48 2.91 -15.21
CA SER A 96 31.39 3.27 -16.30
C SER A 96 32.57 4.07 -15.76
N PRO A 97 33.83 3.75 -16.15
CA PRO A 97 35.00 4.54 -15.78
C PRO A 97 34.93 6.02 -16.20
N SER A 98 34.04 6.37 -17.15
CA SER A 98 33.80 7.75 -17.59
C SER A 98 32.95 8.58 -16.61
N ILE A 99 32.54 8.02 -15.47
CA ILE A 99 31.76 8.73 -14.46
C ILE A 99 32.72 9.41 -13.49
N ASP A 100 32.85 10.74 -13.61
CA ASP A 100 33.78 11.53 -12.80
C ASP A 100 33.39 11.61 -11.32
N SER A 101 32.10 11.56 -11.02
CA SER A 101 31.56 11.64 -9.66
C SER A 101 30.37 10.71 -9.50
N ALA A 102 30.47 9.80 -8.53
CA ALA A 102 29.41 8.84 -8.25
C ALA A 102 28.22 9.52 -7.53
N TYR A 103 26.99 9.16 -7.90
CA TYR A 103 25.79 9.76 -7.31
C TYR A 103 24.58 8.83 -7.31
N VAL A 104 23.63 9.14 -6.42
CA VAL A 104 22.26 8.60 -6.44
C VAL A 104 21.30 9.74 -6.78
N GLN A 105 20.59 9.61 -7.88
CA GLN A 105 19.59 10.58 -8.32
C GLN A 105 18.20 10.04 -8.02
N TYR A 106 17.44 10.81 -7.25
CA TYR A 106 16.00 10.62 -7.05
C TYR A 106 15.26 11.60 -7.94
N ALA A 107 14.53 11.11 -8.94
CA ALA A 107 13.82 11.98 -9.87
C ALA A 107 12.32 11.64 -9.93
N ASP A 108 11.51 12.69 -10.07
CA ASP A 108 10.16 12.53 -10.59
C ASP A 108 10.29 12.21 -12.08
N SER A 109 9.83 11.02 -12.45
CA SER A 109 9.98 10.55 -13.83
C SER A 109 9.20 11.43 -14.80
N PRO A 110 9.74 11.76 -15.99
CA PRO A 110 9.01 12.46 -17.04
C PRO A 110 8.02 11.57 -17.81
N TRP A 111 8.02 10.24 -17.58
CA TRP A 111 7.29 9.31 -18.44
C TRP A 111 5.90 8.93 -17.96
N ALA A 112 5.67 8.79 -16.64
CA ALA A 112 4.36 8.39 -16.12
C ALA A 112 4.05 9.02 -14.76
N LYS A 113 2.76 9.32 -14.54
CA LYS A 113 2.26 9.92 -13.30
C LYS A 113 2.51 8.98 -12.12
N THR A 114 3.08 9.48 -11.03
CA THR A 114 3.45 8.73 -9.81
C THR A 114 4.56 7.70 -9.98
N GLN A 115 5.19 7.58 -11.14
CA GLN A 115 6.33 6.69 -11.34
C GLN A 115 7.49 7.13 -10.45
N LYS A 116 8.18 6.14 -9.85
CA LYS A 116 9.41 6.37 -9.09
C LYS A 116 10.60 5.90 -9.90
N TYR A 117 11.45 6.84 -10.28
CA TYR A 117 12.67 6.57 -11.01
C TYR A 117 13.87 7.00 -10.18
N ILE A 118 14.80 6.08 -9.99
CA ILE A 118 16.02 6.29 -9.23
C ILE A 118 17.18 5.80 -10.09
N LYS A 119 18.28 6.56 -10.10
CA LYS A 119 19.49 6.20 -10.84
C LYS A 119 20.68 6.17 -9.91
N ILE A 120 21.48 5.11 -10.01
CA ILE A 120 22.78 5.00 -9.36
C ILE A 120 23.83 5.00 -10.47
N ALA A 121 24.72 5.98 -10.44
CA ALA A 121 25.83 6.12 -11.37
C ALA A 121 27.16 6.03 -10.61
N ALA A 122 28.06 5.14 -11.02
CA ALA A 122 29.34 4.90 -10.35
C ALA A 122 30.49 4.64 -11.34
N PRO A 123 31.74 5.03 -11.02
CA PRO A 123 32.90 4.75 -11.85
C PRO A 123 33.24 3.24 -11.93
N ASP A 124 32.93 2.50 -10.87
CA ASP A 124 33.29 1.10 -10.70
C ASP A 124 32.29 0.37 -9.77
N ARG A 125 32.42 -0.96 -9.70
CA ARG A 125 31.54 -1.82 -8.89
C ARG A 125 31.67 -1.59 -7.38
N LYS A 126 32.88 -1.34 -6.86
CA LYS A 126 33.11 -1.09 -5.44
C LYS A 126 32.36 0.18 -5.00
N THR A 127 32.44 1.23 -5.81
CA THR A 127 31.72 2.47 -5.58
C THR A 127 30.21 2.29 -5.69
N PHE A 128 29.74 1.48 -6.66
CA PHE A 128 28.32 1.11 -6.74
C PHE A 128 27.82 0.45 -5.45
N PHE A 129 28.52 -0.57 -4.93
CA PHE A 129 28.08 -1.29 -3.74
C PHE A 129 27.98 -0.39 -2.52
N LYS A 130 28.93 0.54 -2.35
CA LYS A 130 28.87 1.55 -1.30
C LYS A 130 27.61 2.41 -1.43
N LEU A 131 27.36 2.98 -2.62
CA LEU A 131 26.18 3.82 -2.85
C LEU A 131 24.87 3.05 -2.67
N PHE A 132 24.82 1.81 -3.16
CA PHE A 132 23.64 0.98 -3.01
C PHE A 132 23.39 0.68 -1.54
N ASP A 133 24.40 0.25 -0.78
CA ASP A 133 24.26 -0.06 0.64
C ASP A 133 23.78 1.13 1.47
N GLU A 134 24.35 2.31 1.23
CA GLU A 134 23.97 3.57 1.89
C GLU A 134 22.53 4.01 1.57
N ASN A 135 21.94 3.55 0.45
CA ASN A 135 20.66 4.07 -0.06
C ASN A 135 19.55 3.01 -0.18
N LYS A 136 19.86 1.72 -0.09
CA LYS A 136 18.95 0.61 -0.41
C LYS A 136 17.64 0.66 0.40
N LEU A 137 17.71 0.93 1.69
CA LEU A 137 16.52 1.05 2.56
C LEU A 137 15.64 2.25 2.20
N ARG A 138 16.25 3.39 1.86
CA ARG A 138 15.52 4.58 1.39
C ARG A 138 14.83 4.32 0.06
N ILE A 139 15.50 3.64 -0.87
CA ILE A 139 14.94 3.25 -2.16
C ILE A 139 13.74 2.32 -1.96
N LEU A 140 13.90 1.28 -1.15
CA LEU A 140 12.83 0.34 -0.79
C LEU A 140 11.61 1.08 -0.22
N GLY A 141 11.82 1.98 0.74
CA GLY A 141 10.75 2.77 1.35
C GLY A 141 10.02 3.67 0.36
N ILE A 142 10.73 4.29 -0.59
CA ILE A 142 10.13 5.12 -1.64
C ILE A 142 9.23 4.28 -2.55
N TYR A 143 9.69 3.12 -3.00
CA TYR A 143 8.89 2.23 -3.86
C TYR A 143 7.69 1.66 -3.11
N ALA A 144 7.87 1.14 -1.89
CA ALA A 144 6.79 0.58 -1.08
C ALA A 144 5.71 1.63 -0.77
N LYS A 145 6.13 2.86 -0.42
CA LYS A 145 5.19 3.97 -0.22
C LYS A 145 4.45 4.32 -1.51
N ALA A 146 5.13 4.33 -2.66
CA ALA A 146 4.49 4.63 -3.93
C ALA A 146 3.45 3.57 -4.34
N GLU A 147 3.72 2.27 -4.12
CA GLU A 147 2.71 1.21 -4.32
C GLU A 147 1.47 1.46 -3.45
N ARG A 148 1.67 1.70 -2.15
CA ARG A 148 0.58 1.94 -1.21
C ARG A 148 -0.21 3.20 -1.55
N ASP A 149 0.45 4.32 -1.83
CA ASP A 149 -0.21 5.58 -2.17
C ASP A 149 -1.08 5.46 -3.43
N ARG A 150 -0.66 4.65 -4.42
CA ARG A 150 -1.46 4.38 -5.62
C ARG A 150 -2.74 3.60 -5.27
N LEU A 151 -2.65 2.59 -4.40
CA LEU A 151 -3.83 1.85 -3.91
C LEU A 151 -4.77 2.75 -3.10
N ILE A 152 -4.24 3.50 -2.12
CA ILE A 152 -5.02 4.48 -1.33
C ILE A 152 -5.73 5.47 -2.25
N SER A 153 -5.04 5.97 -3.29
CA SER A 153 -5.63 6.90 -4.26
C SER A 153 -6.81 6.28 -5.01
N VAL A 154 -6.73 5.00 -5.37
CA VAL A 154 -7.85 4.26 -5.96
C VAL A 154 -8.98 4.13 -4.95
N TYR A 155 -8.70 3.65 -3.74
CA TYR A 155 -9.72 3.39 -2.72
C TYR A 155 -10.46 4.65 -2.28
N LYS A 156 -9.78 5.80 -2.19
CA LYS A 156 -10.45 7.09 -1.94
C LYS A 156 -11.45 7.48 -3.04
N ARG A 157 -11.22 7.09 -4.30
CA ARG A 157 -12.14 7.35 -5.41
C ARG A 157 -13.25 6.33 -5.52
N THR A 158 -13.01 5.10 -5.08
CA THR A 158 -13.93 3.97 -5.22
C THR A 158 -14.49 3.53 -3.87
N ALA A 159 -14.50 4.42 -2.88
CA ALA A 159 -14.93 4.10 -1.52
C ALA A 159 -16.42 3.73 -1.50
N ASP A 160 -16.78 2.70 -0.73
CA ASP A 160 -18.17 2.38 -0.46
C ASP A 160 -18.75 3.42 0.49
N THR A 161 -19.71 4.22 0.00
CA THR A 161 -20.33 5.30 0.77
C THR A 161 -21.01 4.82 2.05
N ARG A 162 -21.48 3.57 2.11
CA ARG A 162 -22.13 3.01 3.32
C ARG A 162 -21.09 2.74 4.39
N ILE A 163 -19.98 2.09 4.04
CA ILE A 163 -18.86 1.83 4.97
C ILE A 163 -18.24 3.16 5.41
N PHE A 164 -17.99 4.08 4.47
CA PHE A 164 -17.47 5.41 4.79
C PHE A 164 -18.36 6.13 5.80
N ASN A 165 -19.68 6.15 5.58
CA ASN A 165 -20.63 6.80 6.49
C ASN A 165 -20.79 6.07 7.83
N LEU A 166 -20.66 4.74 7.86
CA LEU A 166 -20.65 3.95 9.09
C LEU A 166 -19.51 4.44 9.99
N PHE A 167 -18.27 4.42 9.49
CA PHE A 167 -17.10 4.84 10.25
C PHE A 167 -17.15 6.31 10.63
N LYS A 168 -17.58 7.18 9.70
CA LYS A 168 -17.69 8.61 9.96
C LYS A 168 -18.67 8.90 11.09
N LYS A 169 -19.90 8.37 11.02
CA LYS A 169 -20.97 8.73 11.96
C LYS A 169 -20.84 8.02 13.30
N LYS A 170 -20.40 6.76 13.30
CA LYS A 170 -20.38 5.93 14.50
C LYS A 170 -19.08 6.07 15.29
N TYR A 171 -17.96 6.18 14.58
CA TYR A 171 -16.64 6.17 15.21
C TYR A 171 -15.90 7.48 15.06
N ASN A 172 -16.45 8.51 14.42
CA ASN A 172 -15.74 9.75 14.09
C ASN A 172 -14.40 9.49 13.37
N ILE A 173 -14.39 8.55 12.42
CA ILE A 173 -13.22 8.16 11.65
C ILE A 173 -13.57 8.18 10.17
N LEU A 174 -12.69 8.69 9.31
CA LEU A 174 -12.84 8.44 7.87
C LEU A 174 -12.14 7.13 7.51
N LEU A 175 -12.86 6.20 6.91
CA LEU A 175 -12.29 4.98 6.36
C LEU A 175 -12.73 4.83 4.90
N TYR A 176 -11.75 4.76 3.99
CA TYR A 176 -12.02 4.64 2.55
C TYR A 176 -11.85 3.20 2.10
N CYS A 177 -12.74 2.33 2.58
CA CYS A 177 -12.81 0.95 2.10
C CYS A 177 -13.41 0.94 0.67
N PRO A 178 -12.79 0.28 -0.31
CA PRO A 178 -13.32 0.21 -1.67
C PRO A 178 -14.63 -0.59 -1.73
N THR A 179 -15.40 -0.41 -2.80
CA THR A 179 -16.52 -1.28 -3.12
C THR A 179 -16.11 -2.76 -3.24
N GLY A 180 -17.05 -3.66 -2.98
CA GLY A 180 -16.83 -5.12 -2.98
C GLY A 180 -16.57 -5.73 -1.60
N TYR A 181 -16.52 -4.90 -0.55
CA TYR A 181 -16.58 -5.35 0.84
C TYR A 181 -18.03 -5.28 1.36
N TYR A 182 -18.39 -6.24 2.21
CA TYR A 182 -19.66 -6.32 2.91
C TYR A 182 -19.43 -6.26 4.40
N VAL A 183 -20.32 -5.59 5.14
CA VAL A 183 -20.29 -5.59 6.61
C VAL A 183 -20.95 -6.87 7.09
N ASN A 184 -20.15 -7.79 7.64
CA ASN A 184 -20.61 -9.08 8.14
C ASN A 184 -21.18 -8.96 9.56
N LYS A 185 -20.56 -8.09 10.36
CA LYS A 185 -20.99 -7.83 11.74
C LYS A 185 -20.73 -6.37 12.10
N ASP A 186 -21.73 -5.75 12.72
CA ASP A 186 -21.65 -4.42 13.28
C ASP A 186 -22.33 -4.42 14.66
N THR A 187 -21.58 -4.11 15.71
CA THR A 187 -22.07 -3.99 17.11
C THR A 187 -21.63 -2.66 17.68
N THR A 188 -21.83 -2.35 18.96
CA THR A 188 -21.47 -1.03 19.54
C THR A 188 -20.05 -0.58 19.17
N ASP A 189 -19.04 -1.42 19.47
CA ASP A 189 -17.63 -1.05 19.35
C ASP A 189 -16.83 -1.97 18.43
N PHE A 190 -17.51 -2.77 17.60
CA PHE A 190 -16.87 -3.76 16.73
C PHE A 190 -17.52 -3.80 15.34
N VAL A 191 -16.69 -3.83 14.30
CA VAL A 191 -17.07 -4.03 12.91
C VAL A 191 -16.18 -5.10 12.27
N TRP A 192 -16.80 -6.07 11.60
CA TRP A 192 -16.12 -6.99 10.70
C TRP A 192 -16.69 -6.83 9.30
N MET A 193 -15.81 -6.65 8.32
CA MET A 193 -16.16 -6.59 6.91
C MET A 193 -15.23 -7.46 6.08
N SER A 194 -15.75 -8.07 5.02
CA SER A 194 -14.95 -8.90 4.12
C SER A 194 -15.36 -8.74 2.66
N SER A 195 -14.41 -9.03 1.79
CA SER A 195 -14.61 -9.23 0.35
C SER A 195 -14.27 -10.69 0.05
N GLU A 196 -15.28 -11.46 -0.32
CA GLU A 196 -15.19 -12.91 -0.44
C GLU A 196 -15.46 -13.39 -1.86
N THR A 197 -14.71 -14.40 -2.26
CA THR A 197 -14.92 -15.16 -3.49
C THR A 197 -14.92 -16.64 -3.16
N THR A 198 -15.18 -17.50 -4.14
CA THR A 198 -15.09 -18.95 -3.96
C THR A 198 -13.65 -19.45 -3.66
N LYS A 199 -12.63 -18.60 -3.84
CA LYS A 199 -11.21 -18.99 -3.71
C LYS A 199 -10.48 -18.29 -2.57
N ASN A 200 -10.87 -17.05 -2.26
CA ASN A 200 -10.17 -16.21 -1.30
C ASN A 200 -11.11 -15.29 -0.54
N SER A 201 -10.65 -14.84 0.62
CA SER A 201 -11.28 -13.81 1.43
C SER A 201 -10.24 -12.78 1.84
N LYS A 202 -10.63 -11.50 1.81
CA LYS A 202 -9.90 -10.40 2.41
C LYS A 202 -10.82 -9.76 3.44
N GLY A 203 -10.38 -9.63 4.67
CA GLY A 203 -11.21 -9.04 5.71
C GLY A 203 -10.53 -7.92 6.45
N ILE A 204 -11.35 -7.02 6.98
CA ILE A 204 -10.98 -5.96 7.90
C ILE A 204 -11.80 -6.14 9.17
N ILE A 205 -11.14 -6.13 10.31
CA ILE A 205 -11.71 -6.20 11.63
C ILE A 205 -11.31 -4.91 12.34
N PHE A 206 -12.30 -4.21 12.86
CA PHE A 206 -12.12 -2.96 13.57
C PHE A 206 -12.83 -3.05 14.91
N PHE A 207 -12.17 -2.62 15.97
CA PHE A 207 -12.84 -2.34 17.23
C PHE A 207 -12.12 -1.26 18.03
N THR A 208 -12.81 -0.72 19.02
CA THR A 208 -12.25 0.29 19.93
C THR A 208 -12.50 -0.07 21.37
N GLU A 209 -11.63 0.37 22.25
CA GLU A 209 -11.87 0.35 23.69
C GLU A 209 -11.39 1.66 24.32
N LYS A 210 -11.90 1.97 25.51
CA LYS A 210 -11.47 3.15 26.25
C LYS A 210 -9.98 3.04 26.59
N TYR A 211 -9.26 4.15 26.46
CA TYR A 211 -7.89 4.26 26.92
C TYR A 211 -7.89 4.61 28.41
N GLU A 212 -7.35 3.71 29.22
CA GLU A 212 -7.29 3.83 30.68
C GLU A 212 -5.85 3.83 31.19
N HIS A 213 -4.94 3.09 30.54
CA HIS A 213 -3.55 2.99 30.98
C HIS A 213 -2.59 2.63 29.85
N GLU A 214 -1.34 3.11 29.94
CA GLU A 214 -0.28 2.84 28.94
C GLU A 214 0.01 1.34 28.75
N SER A 215 -0.28 0.52 29.76
CA SER A 215 -0.12 -0.95 29.70
C SER A 215 -1.00 -1.59 28.63
N GLN A 216 -2.05 -0.94 28.15
CA GLN A 216 -2.82 -1.42 26.99
C GLN A 216 -1.97 -1.54 25.72
N PHE A 217 -0.79 -0.89 25.66
CA PHE A 217 0.16 -1.05 24.57
C PHE A 217 1.23 -2.13 24.83
N ASN A 218 1.14 -2.86 25.93
CA ASN A 218 1.91 -4.09 26.11
C ASN A 218 1.45 -5.15 25.10
N TYR A 219 2.38 -5.81 24.43
CA TYR A 219 2.05 -6.70 23.31
C TYR A 219 1.21 -7.91 23.73
N ALA A 220 1.45 -8.48 24.92
CA ALA A 220 0.63 -9.58 25.44
C ALA A 220 -0.81 -9.13 25.70
N ILE A 221 -0.98 -7.95 26.31
CA ILE A 221 -2.31 -7.37 26.56
C ILE A 221 -3.05 -7.08 25.25
N ILE A 222 -2.35 -6.53 24.24
CA ILE A 222 -2.91 -6.33 22.90
C ILE A 222 -3.41 -7.67 22.31
N PHE A 223 -2.60 -8.72 22.33
CA PHE A 223 -2.97 -9.99 21.73
C PHE A 223 -4.10 -10.70 22.48
N ASP A 224 -4.08 -10.68 23.81
CA ASP A 224 -5.17 -11.21 24.63
C ASP A 224 -6.48 -10.51 24.28
N ARG A 225 -6.45 -9.17 24.15
CA ARG A 225 -7.62 -8.38 23.80
C ARG A 225 -8.13 -8.66 22.39
N VAL A 226 -7.23 -8.74 21.42
CA VAL A 226 -7.59 -9.09 20.03
C VAL A 226 -8.19 -10.49 19.99
N ASN A 227 -7.59 -11.48 20.64
CA ASN A 227 -8.10 -12.85 20.67
C ASN A 227 -9.46 -12.97 21.35
N GLU A 228 -9.72 -12.18 22.39
CA GLU A 228 -11.03 -12.10 23.03
C GLU A 228 -12.11 -11.64 22.04
N GLU A 229 -11.84 -10.53 21.32
CA GLU A 229 -12.77 -9.99 20.33
C GLU A 229 -12.95 -10.92 19.12
N LEU A 230 -11.87 -11.53 18.62
CA LEU A 230 -11.94 -12.50 17.54
C LEU A 230 -12.79 -13.72 17.93
N LYS A 231 -12.54 -14.32 19.10
CA LYS A 231 -13.31 -15.47 19.60
C LYS A 231 -14.79 -15.16 19.75
N LYS A 232 -15.11 -13.98 20.26
CA LYS A 232 -16.49 -13.55 20.51
C LYS A 232 -17.24 -13.19 19.22
N HIS A 233 -16.53 -12.66 18.22
CA HIS A 233 -17.17 -12.04 17.06
C HIS A 233 -17.01 -12.75 15.73
N ILE A 234 -15.97 -13.57 15.56
CA ILE A 234 -15.63 -14.20 14.27
C ILE A 234 -15.73 -15.73 14.39
N PRO A 235 -16.88 -16.33 14.05
CA PRO A 235 -17.03 -17.78 14.05
C PRO A 235 -16.20 -18.39 12.90
N GLY A 236 -15.70 -19.60 13.11
CA GLY A 236 -15.15 -20.44 12.05
C GLY A 236 -16.24 -21.23 11.31
N PRO A 237 -15.86 -22.07 10.34
CA PRO A 237 -16.80 -22.81 9.49
C PRO A 237 -17.57 -23.91 10.22
N HIS A 238 -17.08 -24.35 11.38
CA HIS A 238 -17.66 -25.42 12.18
C HIS A 238 -18.16 -24.92 13.54
N GLU A 239 -19.14 -25.62 14.10
CA GLU A 239 -19.63 -25.30 15.45
C GLU A 239 -18.49 -25.37 16.48
N GLY A 240 -18.38 -24.32 17.31
CA GLY A 240 -17.30 -24.22 18.30
C GLY A 240 -15.92 -23.83 17.74
N SER A 241 -15.80 -23.59 16.43
CA SER A 241 -14.59 -23.01 15.83
C SER A 241 -14.66 -21.48 15.78
N TYR A 242 -13.52 -20.81 15.90
CA TYR A 242 -13.43 -19.34 15.92
C TYR A 242 -12.05 -18.86 15.49
N MET A 243 -11.97 -17.63 14.98
CA MET A 243 -10.69 -17.03 14.57
C MET A 243 -9.85 -16.63 15.80
N ALA A 244 -8.53 -16.79 15.70
CA ALA A 244 -7.56 -16.33 16.68
C ALA A 244 -6.24 -15.93 15.97
N LEU A 245 -5.40 -15.18 16.67
CA LEU A 245 -4.00 -14.99 16.28
C LEU A 245 -3.22 -16.28 16.56
N ASP A 246 -2.37 -16.68 15.63
CA ASP A 246 -1.40 -17.75 15.83
C ASP A 246 -0.13 -17.15 16.45
N LEU A 247 -0.01 -17.30 17.76
CA LEU A 247 1.12 -16.77 18.54
C LEU A 247 2.27 -17.79 18.67
N GLU A 248 2.12 -19.00 18.13
CA GLU A 248 3.23 -19.96 18.04
C GLU A 248 4.19 -19.59 16.91
N VAL A 249 3.69 -18.90 15.88
CA VAL A 249 4.48 -18.36 14.78
C VAL A 249 5.02 -16.97 15.12
N PRO A 250 6.31 -16.68 14.84
CA PRO A 250 6.88 -15.36 15.08
C PRO A 250 6.11 -14.25 14.36
N TYR A 251 5.80 -13.18 15.10
CA TYR A 251 5.25 -11.94 14.57
C TYR A 251 6.31 -10.84 14.53
N THR A 252 6.08 -9.82 13.72
CA THR A 252 6.83 -8.56 13.78
C THR A 252 6.01 -7.50 14.50
N ALA A 253 6.68 -6.59 15.20
CA ALA A 253 6.06 -5.46 15.88
C ALA A 253 6.90 -4.20 15.63
N VAL A 254 6.27 -3.15 15.13
CA VAL A 254 6.94 -1.87 14.83
C VAL A 254 6.14 -0.73 15.44
N GLN A 255 6.78 0.02 16.35
CA GLN A 255 6.22 1.27 16.85
C GLN A 255 6.43 2.38 15.81
N TYR A 256 5.39 3.16 15.55
CA TYR A 256 5.43 4.23 14.56
C TYR A 256 4.38 5.30 14.84
N LYS A 257 4.31 6.31 13.96
CA LYS A 257 3.25 7.32 13.99
C LYS A 257 2.22 7.08 12.89
N TYR A 258 1.01 6.73 13.26
CA TYR A 258 -0.12 6.64 12.33
C TYR A 258 -0.81 8.00 12.23
N ASN A 259 -0.59 8.73 11.13
CA ASN A 259 -1.12 10.10 10.94
C ASN A 259 -0.82 11.08 12.09
N GLY A 260 0.28 10.86 12.83
CA GLY A 260 0.68 11.68 13.98
C GLY A 260 0.45 11.02 15.34
N HIS A 261 -0.44 10.03 15.40
CA HIS A 261 -0.78 9.28 16.62
C HIS A 261 0.23 8.18 16.92
N TYR A 262 0.48 7.90 18.20
CA TYR A 262 1.26 6.73 18.60
C TYR A 262 0.56 5.46 18.13
N ALA A 263 1.31 4.56 17.50
CA ALA A 263 0.78 3.30 17.00
C ALA A 263 1.80 2.16 17.05
N VAL A 264 1.28 0.94 17.10
CA VAL A 264 2.05 -0.29 16.92
C VAL A 264 1.46 -1.07 15.76
N LEU A 265 2.29 -1.40 14.78
CA LEU A 265 1.95 -2.26 13.65
C LEU A 265 2.48 -3.67 13.93
N PHE A 266 1.59 -4.66 13.89
CA PHE A 266 1.95 -6.07 13.94
C PHE A 266 1.75 -6.73 12.58
N ARG A 267 2.62 -7.69 12.25
CA ARG A 267 2.39 -8.66 11.18
C ARG A 267 2.59 -10.06 11.70
N GLY A 268 1.68 -10.97 11.39
CA GLY A 268 1.74 -12.34 11.87
C GLY A 268 0.72 -13.21 11.15
N LEU A 269 0.45 -14.39 11.72
CA LEU A 269 -0.56 -15.31 11.21
C LEU A 269 -1.79 -15.34 12.10
N TRP A 270 -2.94 -15.54 11.49
CA TRP A 270 -4.17 -15.92 12.16
C TRP A 270 -4.48 -17.36 11.81
N MET A 271 -5.23 -18.01 12.69
CA MET A 271 -5.75 -19.37 12.52
C MET A 271 -7.21 -19.42 12.95
N VAL A 272 -7.89 -20.50 12.63
CA VAL A 272 -9.18 -20.85 13.23
C VAL A 272 -8.94 -21.98 14.23
N VAL A 273 -9.28 -21.74 15.48
CA VAL A 273 -9.25 -22.74 16.53
C VAL A 273 -10.27 -23.83 16.20
N ASN A 274 -9.87 -25.10 16.34
CA ASN A 274 -10.63 -26.28 15.95
C ASN A 274 -10.88 -26.41 14.43
N ASP A 275 -10.01 -25.83 13.60
CA ASP A 275 -10.02 -25.96 12.14
C ASP A 275 -8.58 -25.84 11.59
N PHE A 276 -8.41 -25.94 10.26
CA PHE A 276 -7.11 -25.80 9.57
C PHE A 276 -6.98 -24.49 8.79
N MET A 277 -8.03 -23.66 8.76
CA MET A 277 -7.98 -22.34 8.13
C MET A 277 -6.97 -21.43 8.83
N ALA A 278 -6.07 -20.85 8.04
CA ALA A 278 -5.08 -19.88 8.52
C ALA A 278 -4.66 -18.92 7.40
N GLY A 279 -4.00 -17.84 7.79
CA GLY A 279 -3.46 -16.87 6.84
C GLY A 279 -2.73 -15.71 7.50
N PRO A 280 -2.18 -14.78 6.71
CA PRO A 280 -1.50 -13.60 7.23
C PRO A 280 -2.47 -12.52 7.70
N TYR A 281 -2.02 -11.71 8.67
CA TYR A 281 -2.66 -10.46 9.06
C TYR A 281 -1.66 -9.31 9.23
N GLU A 282 -2.19 -8.10 9.13
CA GLU A 282 -1.58 -6.88 9.66
C GLU A 282 -2.54 -6.23 10.67
N LEU A 283 -2.02 -5.77 11.81
CA LEU A 283 -2.82 -5.13 12.86
C LEU A 283 -2.21 -3.78 13.23
N ASN A 284 -3.00 -2.72 13.07
CA ASN A 284 -2.66 -1.40 13.59
C ASN A 284 -3.39 -1.17 14.91
N VAL A 285 -2.63 -0.94 15.97
CA VAL A 285 -3.14 -0.51 17.27
C VAL A 285 -2.75 0.95 17.45
N VAL A 286 -3.72 1.86 17.48
CA VAL A 286 -3.53 3.31 17.39
C VAL A 286 -4.15 4.01 18.60
N LEU A 287 -3.40 4.91 19.23
CA LEU A 287 -3.91 5.76 20.31
C LEU A 287 -4.65 6.97 19.73
N ASP A 288 -5.96 7.06 19.99
CA ASP A 288 -6.77 8.23 19.69
C ASP A 288 -6.93 9.05 20.97
N GLU A 289 -6.02 10.02 21.14
CA GLU A 289 -5.95 10.88 22.33
C GLU A 289 -7.16 11.81 22.44
N GLU A 290 -7.71 12.29 21.31
CA GLU A 290 -8.87 13.20 21.31
C GLU A 290 -10.11 12.52 21.89
N HIS A 291 -10.34 11.25 21.52
CA HIS A 291 -11.49 10.48 21.98
C HIS A 291 -11.20 9.55 23.16
N GLN A 292 -9.98 9.60 23.72
CA GLN A 292 -9.53 8.78 24.86
C GLN A 292 -9.80 7.28 24.64
N ARG A 293 -9.38 6.76 23.49
CA ARG A 293 -9.59 5.36 23.10
C ARG A 293 -8.39 4.75 22.39
N VAL A 294 -8.32 3.42 22.42
CA VAL A 294 -7.41 2.62 21.60
C VAL A 294 -8.20 2.04 20.44
N ILE A 295 -7.70 2.24 19.22
CA ILE A 295 -8.27 1.72 17.98
C ILE A 295 -7.46 0.49 17.57
N TYR A 296 -8.15 -0.63 17.35
CA TYR A 296 -7.58 -1.84 16.77
C TYR A 296 -8.14 -2.00 15.37
N MET A 297 -7.28 -2.04 14.36
CA MET A 297 -7.68 -2.23 12.97
C MET A 297 -6.79 -3.29 12.33
N MET A 298 -7.35 -4.48 12.23
CA MET A 298 -6.72 -5.67 11.68
C MET A 298 -7.21 -5.91 10.26
N GLY A 299 -6.30 -6.24 9.37
CA GLY A 299 -6.59 -6.71 8.04
C GLY A 299 -6.02 -8.11 7.85
N TYR A 300 -6.77 -9.02 7.23
CA TYR A 300 -6.36 -10.40 7.05
C TYR A 300 -6.68 -10.93 5.64
N VAL A 301 -5.95 -11.97 5.23
CA VAL A 301 -6.16 -12.66 3.96
C VAL A 301 -6.27 -14.17 4.19
N TYR A 302 -7.25 -14.78 3.55
CA TYR A 302 -7.34 -16.23 3.36
C TYR A 302 -7.21 -16.53 1.86
N TYR A 303 -6.18 -17.28 1.46
CA TYR A 303 -6.03 -17.78 0.09
C TYR A 303 -5.17 -19.05 0.10
N PRO A 304 -5.76 -20.22 0.37
CA PRO A 304 -5.01 -21.45 0.65
C PRO A 304 -4.15 -21.86 -0.56
N ASN A 305 -2.92 -22.31 -0.30
CA ASN A 305 -1.95 -22.78 -1.30
C ASN A 305 -1.50 -21.78 -2.37
N GLU A 306 -1.83 -20.50 -2.20
CA GLU A 306 -1.59 -19.46 -3.20
C GLU A 306 -0.81 -18.28 -2.60
N GLU A 307 -0.18 -17.46 -3.44
CA GLU A 307 0.54 -16.24 -3.05
C GLU A 307 -0.42 -15.18 -2.48
N LYS A 308 0.00 -14.52 -1.39
CA LYS A 308 -0.84 -13.62 -0.58
C LYS A 308 -0.26 -12.23 -0.43
N ARG A 309 1.02 -11.99 -0.75
CA ARG A 309 1.73 -10.71 -0.59
C ARG A 309 0.92 -9.54 -1.16
N ASP A 310 0.48 -9.68 -2.40
CA ASP A 310 -0.23 -8.63 -3.12
C ASP A 310 -1.61 -8.34 -2.53
N MET A 311 -2.31 -9.37 -2.04
CA MET A 311 -3.56 -9.20 -1.32
C MET A 311 -3.34 -8.53 0.04
N MET A 312 -2.26 -8.89 0.75
CA MET A 312 -1.88 -8.20 1.98
C MET A 312 -1.59 -6.73 1.73
N LYS A 313 -0.94 -6.35 0.62
CA LYS A 313 -0.77 -4.92 0.26
C LYS A 313 -2.09 -4.20 -0.04
N GLN A 314 -3.07 -4.89 -0.62
CA GLN A 314 -4.41 -4.32 -0.82
C GLN A 314 -5.09 -4.05 0.53
N VAL A 315 -4.99 -5.00 1.45
CA VAL A 315 -5.54 -4.88 2.80
C VAL A 315 -4.82 -3.77 3.59
N ASP A 316 -3.48 -3.76 3.63
CA ASP A 316 -2.64 -2.71 4.22
C ASP A 316 -3.04 -1.31 3.71
N ALA A 317 -3.27 -1.17 2.40
CA ALA A 317 -3.69 0.09 1.82
C ALA A 317 -5.06 0.55 2.30
N ILE A 318 -6.01 -0.35 2.61
CA ILE A 318 -7.29 0.02 3.25
C ILE A 318 -7.05 0.50 4.67
N LEU A 319 -6.25 -0.22 5.46
CA LEU A 319 -5.88 0.16 6.83
C LEU A 319 -5.29 1.59 6.83
N ASN A 320 -4.39 1.89 5.89
CA ASN A 320 -3.76 3.20 5.75
C ASN A 320 -4.66 4.29 5.15
N THR A 321 -5.93 4.02 4.85
CA THR A 321 -6.89 5.07 4.49
C THR A 321 -7.55 5.71 5.70
N MET A 322 -7.44 5.08 6.88
CA MET A 322 -8.06 5.58 8.11
C MET A 322 -7.53 6.97 8.44
N VAL A 323 -8.41 7.95 8.66
CA VAL A 323 -8.06 9.29 9.14
C VAL A 323 -8.77 9.52 10.46
N ILE A 324 -7.94 9.79 11.48
CA ILE A 324 -8.33 10.25 12.81
C ILE A 324 -8.20 11.80 12.78
N ASP A 325 -9.02 12.50 13.57
CA ASP A 325 -9.02 13.98 13.70
C ASP A 325 -9.26 14.75 12.38
N TYR A 326 -10.15 14.23 11.53
CA TYR A 326 -10.55 14.96 10.33
C TYR A 326 -11.40 16.17 10.73
N LYS A 327 -11.08 17.34 10.18
CA LYS A 327 -11.96 18.51 10.26
C LYS A 327 -13.05 18.36 9.23
N ASP A 328 -14.31 18.35 9.65
CA ASP A 328 -15.40 18.60 8.73
C ASP A 328 -15.13 19.94 8.05
N LYS A 329 -15.14 19.97 6.71
CA LYS A 329 -15.19 21.25 6.02
C LYS A 329 -16.49 21.87 6.49
N GLU A 330 -16.40 22.94 7.28
CA GLU A 330 -17.54 23.78 7.63
C GLU A 330 -18.42 23.88 6.39
N GLU A 331 -19.64 23.37 6.50
CA GLU A 331 -20.66 23.65 5.50
C GLU A 331 -20.65 25.17 5.40
N LYS A 332 -20.21 25.68 4.24
CA LYS A 332 -20.42 27.09 3.92
C LYS A 332 -21.93 27.25 3.82
N THR A 333 -22.56 27.48 4.95
CA THR A 333 -23.95 27.92 5.06
C THR A 333 -24.02 29.19 4.22
N LYS A 334 -24.70 29.08 3.08
CA LYS A 334 -25.10 30.22 2.28
C LYS A 334 -26.30 30.89 2.90
#